data_AF-A0A7K2NQQ2-F1
#
_entry.id   AF-A0A7K2NQQ2-F1
#
_cell.length_a   1.000
_cell.length_b   1.000
_cell.length_c   1.000
_cell.angle_alpha   90.00
_cell.angle_beta   90.00
_cell.angle_gamma   90.00
#
_symmetry.space_group_name_H-M   'P 1'
#
loop_
_entity.id
_entity.type
_entity.pdbx_description
1 polymer ?
#
loop_
_entity_poly.entity_id
_entity_poly.type
_entity_poly.pdbx_seq_one_letter_code
_entity_poly.pdbx_strand_id
1 'polypeptide(L)'
;MPCGQSTVGRVMAQVAMVMNLDKCIGCHTCSVTCKQTWTNRTGVEYAWFNNVETKPGIGYPRRYEDQEKWKGGWTLDRRGRLVL
;
A
#
# COMPACT_ATOMS: atom_id res chain seq x y z
N MET A 1 -29.03 23.51 1.37
CA MET A 1 -27.88 24.03 2.14
C MET A 1 -26.60 23.63 1.40
N PRO A 2 -25.94 24.53 0.64
CA PRO A 2 -24.72 24.18 -0.08
C PRO A 2 -23.54 24.35 0.87
N CYS A 3 -23.01 23.25 1.38
CA CYS A 3 -21.74 23.25 2.10
C CYS A 3 -20.60 23.28 1.09
N GLY A 4 -19.88 24.41 1.07
CA GLY A 4 -18.43 24.48 0.89
C GLY A 4 -17.82 23.80 -0.33
N GLN A 5 -17.50 24.63 -1.33
CA GLN A 5 -16.68 24.31 -2.49
C GLN A 5 -15.35 23.63 -2.11
N SER A 6 -15.26 22.33 -2.38
CA SER A 6 -14.00 21.67 -2.71
C SER A 6 -14.08 21.32 -4.19
N THR A 7 -13.33 22.02 -5.05
CA THR A 7 -13.26 21.76 -6.50
C THR A 7 -12.41 20.53 -6.82
N VAL A 8 -12.48 19.49 -5.98
CA VAL A 8 -11.86 18.19 -6.21
C VAL A 8 -13.00 17.27 -6.62
N GLY A 9 -12.97 16.80 -7.86
CA GLY A 9 -13.99 15.89 -8.39
C GLY A 9 -14.24 14.75 -7.42
N ARG A 10 -15.52 14.47 -7.12
CA ARG A 10 -15.89 13.31 -6.32
C ARG A 10 -15.58 12.06 -7.13
N VAL A 11 -14.79 11.14 -6.58
CA VAL A 11 -14.54 9.84 -7.21
C VAL A 11 -15.88 9.10 -7.29
N MET A 12 -16.32 8.79 -8.52
CA MET A 12 -17.62 8.17 -8.78
C MET A 12 -17.55 6.64 -8.76
N ALA A 13 -16.39 6.07 -9.12
CA ALA A 13 -16.14 4.64 -9.13
C ALA A 13 -14.67 4.36 -8.76
N GLN A 14 -14.45 3.26 -8.03
CA GLN A 14 -13.14 2.78 -7.63
C GLN A 14 -12.98 1.33 -8.05
N VAL A 15 -11.94 1.04 -8.85
CA VAL A 15 -11.57 -0.34 -9.19
C VAL A 15 -10.84 -0.94 -8.00
N ALA A 16 -11.30 -2.11 -7.54
CA ALA A 16 -10.75 -2.81 -6.38
C ALA A 16 -10.10 -4.14 -6.78
N MET A 17 -9.27 -4.68 -5.89
CA MET A 17 -8.55 -5.94 -6.09
C MET A 17 -8.87 -6.91 -4.95
N VAL A 18 -9.04 -8.18 -5.29
CA VAL A 18 -9.17 -9.29 -4.32
C VAL A 18 -8.04 -10.28 -4.54
N MET A 19 -7.32 -10.62 -3.47
CA MET A 19 -6.24 -11.60 -3.48
C MET A 19 -6.68 -12.82 -2.65
N ASN A 20 -6.89 -13.96 -3.30
CA ASN A 20 -7.18 -15.21 -2.61
C ASN A 20 -5.88 -15.87 -2.14
N LEU A 21 -5.68 -15.88 -0.82
CA LEU A 21 -4.46 -16.41 -0.20
C LEU A 21 -4.35 -17.94 -0.31
N ASP A 22 -5.47 -18.66 -0.43
CA ASP A 22 -5.46 -20.14 -0.58
C ASP A 22 -4.88 -20.59 -1.92
N LYS A 23 -4.96 -19.73 -2.94
CA LYS A 23 -4.44 -20.01 -4.29
C LYS A 23 -3.08 -19.37 -4.55
N CYS A 24 -2.55 -18.60 -3.60
CA CYS A 24 -1.25 -17.97 -3.75
C CYS A 24 -0.14 -19.00 -3.53
N ILE A 25 0.71 -19.22 -4.53
CA ILE A 25 1.83 -20.18 -4.47
C ILE A 25 3.18 -19.49 -4.22
N GLY A 26 3.21 -18.18 -4.02
CA GLY A 26 4.45 -17.45 -3.76
C GLY A 26 5.46 -17.45 -4.93
N CYS A 27 5.00 -17.53 -6.18
CA CYS A 27 5.90 -17.64 -7.35
C CYS A 27 6.60 -16.34 -7.78
N HIS A 28 6.27 -15.20 -7.17
CA HIS A 28 6.82 -13.87 -7.49
C HIS A 28 6.57 -13.36 -8.93
N THR A 29 5.73 -14.01 -9.72
CA THR A 29 5.44 -13.56 -11.09
C THR A 29 4.85 -12.15 -11.13
N CYS A 30 3.93 -11.82 -10.22
CA CYS A 30 3.35 -10.47 -10.12
C CYS A 30 4.39 -9.38 -9.79
N SER A 31 5.42 -9.73 -9.01
CA SER A 31 6.50 -8.81 -8.67
C SER A 31 7.39 -8.54 -9.86
N VAL A 32 7.79 -9.58 -10.60
CA VAL A 32 8.67 -9.44 -11.76
C VAL A 32 7.98 -8.68 -12.89
N THR A 33 6.71 -8.96 -13.19
CA THR A 33 6.00 -8.24 -14.26
C THR A 33 5.85 -6.75 -13.94
N CYS A 34 5.53 -6.42 -12.69
CA CYS A 34 5.44 -5.04 -12.22
C CYS A 34 6.80 -4.33 -12.30
N LYS A 35 7.87 -5.00 -11.85
CA LYS A 35 9.25 -4.50 -11.91
C LYS A 35 9.65 -4.13 -13.33
N GLN A 36 9.47 -5.06 -14.27
CA GLN A 36 9.91 -4.89 -15.64
C GLN A 36 9.14 -3.78 -16.36
N THR A 37 7.85 -3.63 -16.03
CA THR A 37 7.01 -2.61 -16.67
C THR A 37 7.28 -1.21 -16.11
N TRP A 38 7.49 -1.09 -14.78
CA TRP A 38 7.42 0.22 -14.12
C TRP A 38 8.69 0.69 -13.41
N THR A 39 9.42 -0.22 -12.77
CA THR A 39 10.55 0.13 -11.88
C THR A 39 11.90 -0.40 -12.39
N ASN A 40 12.04 -0.62 -13.69
CA ASN A 40 13.31 -1.05 -14.32
C ASN A 40 14.36 0.08 -14.48
N ARG A 41 14.01 1.31 -14.12
CA ARG A 41 14.84 2.51 -14.31
C ARG A 41 15.81 2.73 -13.15
N THR A 42 16.89 3.42 -13.43
CA THR A 42 17.88 3.78 -12.42
C THR A 42 17.33 4.70 -11.35
N GLY A 43 17.66 4.41 -10.10
CA GLY A 43 17.16 5.09 -8.89
C GLY A 43 15.95 4.41 -8.24
N VAL A 44 15.31 3.45 -8.90
CA VAL A 44 14.16 2.69 -8.37
C VAL A 44 14.34 1.17 -8.52
N GLU A 45 15.57 0.69 -8.74
CA GLU A 45 15.88 -0.73 -8.88
C GLU A 45 15.58 -1.52 -7.60
N TYR A 46 15.77 -0.89 -6.44
CA TYR A 46 15.42 -1.49 -5.16
C TYR A 46 13.91 -1.55 -4.92
N ALA A 47 13.11 -0.73 -5.61
CA ALA A 47 11.68 -0.58 -5.36
C ALA A 47 10.85 -1.68 -6.04
N TRP A 48 10.05 -2.37 -5.24
CA TRP A 48 9.09 -3.38 -5.65
C TRP A 48 7.69 -2.90 -5.26
N PHE A 49 6.95 -2.33 -6.23
CA PHE A 49 5.58 -1.84 -5.97
C PHE A 49 4.61 -2.97 -5.63
N ASN A 50 4.78 -4.13 -6.27
CA ASN A 50 4.07 -5.35 -5.95
C ASN A 50 5.10 -6.36 -5.42
N ASN A 51 5.10 -6.61 -4.11
CA ASN A 51 5.98 -7.57 -3.46
C ASN A 51 5.19 -8.73 -2.85
N VAL A 52 5.81 -9.90 -2.81
CA VAL A 52 5.28 -11.10 -2.17
C VAL A 52 6.16 -11.42 -0.97
N GLU A 53 5.53 -11.69 0.17
CA GLU A 53 6.21 -11.98 1.43
C GLU A 53 5.71 -13.29 2.04
N THR A 54 6.64 -14.10 2.53
CA THR A 54 6.30 -15.29 3.32
C THR A 54 5.99 -14.90 4.76
N LYS A 55 4.87 -15.39 5.30
CA LYS A 55 4.51 -15.25 6.71
C LYS A 55 4.70 -16.60 7.44
N PRO A 56 5.20 -16.60 8.69
CA PRO A 56 5.70 -15.45 9.45
C PRO A 56 7.05 -14.93 8.90
N GLY A 57 7.25 -13.61 8.86
CA GLY A 57 8.43 -12.99 8.28
C GLY A 57 8.56 -11.49 8.60
N ILE A 58 9.73 -10.91 8.28
CA ILE A 58 10.06 -9.51 8.61
C ILE A 58 9.53 -8.47 7.60
N GLY A 59 9.10 -8.92 6.43
CA GLY A 59 8.57 -8.09 5.34
C GLY A 59 9.57 -7.15 4.65
N TYR A 60 9.06 -6.39 3.68
CA TYR A 60 9.77 -5.40 2.90
C TYR A 60 9.00 -4.06 2.85
N PRO A 61 9.60 -2.93 3.28
CA PRO A 61 10.87 -2.82 4.00
C PRO A 61 10.86 -3.56 5.35
N ARG A 62 12.04 -3.88 5.89
CA ARG A 62 12.14 -4.68 7.11
C ARG A 62 11.38 -4.05 8.28
N ARG A 63 10.46 -4.83 8.87
CA ARG A 63 9.57 -4.45 9.97
C ARG A 63 8.62 -3.32 9.63
N TYR A 64 8.14 -3.20 8.39
CA TYR A 64 7.22 -2.11 8.00
C TYR A 64 5.90 -2.11 8.79
N GLU A 65 5.51 -3.25 9.36
CA GLU A 65 4.30 -3.38 10.20
C GLU A 65 4.45 -2.65 11.56
N ASP A 66 5.66 -2.36 12.02
CA ASP A 66 5.96 -1.67 13.29
C ASP A 66 5.73 -0.15 13.19
N GLN A 67 4.54 0.30 13.60
CA GLN A 67 4.17 1.72 13.55
C GLN A 67 4.83 2.59 14.63
N GLU A 68 5.41 2.03 15.70
CA GLU A 68 6.18 2.81 16.66
C GLU A 68 7.46 3.35 16.02
N LYS A 69 8.08 2.52 15.17
CA LYS A 69 9.25 2.90 14.37
C LYS A 69 8.88 3.74 13.14
N TRP A 70 7.91 3.29 12.35
CA TRP A 70 7.65 3.84 11.01
C TRP A 70 6.62 4.98 10.98
N LYS A 71 5.85 5.18 12.06
CA LYS A 71 4.92 6.31 12.24
C LYS A 71 3.98 6.52 11.04
N GLY A 72 3.45 5.43 10.50
CA GLY A 72 2.47 5.45 9.41
C GLY A 72 1.03 5.36 9.92
N GLY A 73 0.07 5.62 9.02
CA GLY A 73 -1.36 5.53 9.34
C GLY A 73 -1.91 6.77 10.04
N TRP A 74 -2.96 6.56 10.83
CA TRP A 74 -3.70 7.60 11.55
C TRP A 74 -3.99 7.11 12.96
N THR A 75 -4.06 8.04 13.91
CA THR A 75 -4.53 7.80 15.28
C THR A 75 -5.77 8.64 15.59
N LEU A 76 -6.51 8.27 16.64
CA LEU A 76 -7.68 9.04 17.08
C LEU A 76 -7.29 9.93 18.26
N ASP A 77 -7.63 11.23 18.17
CA ASP A 77 -7.52 12.13 19.31
C ASP A 77 -8.57 11.81 20.38
N ARG A 78 -8.44 12.41 21.58
CA ARG A 78 -9.41 12.24 22.69
C ARG A 78 -10.83 12.69 22.34
N ARG A 79 -11.00 13.43 21.24
CA ARG A 79 -12.28 13.96 20.73
C ARG A 79 -12.80 13.13 19.54
N GLY A 80 -12.16 12.01 19.20
CA GLY A 80 -12.55 11.11 18.12
C GLY A 80 -12.20 11.61 16.71
N ARG A 81 -11.32 12.59 16.57
CA ARG A 81 -10.84 13.08 15.26
C ARG A 81 -9.58 12.35 14.84
N LEU A 82 -9.47 12.05 13.55
CA LEU A 82 -8.26 11.47 12.96
C LEU A 82 -7.12 12.49 12.98
N VAL A 83 -5.96 12.08 13.49
CA VAL A 83 -4.71 12.82 13.48
C VAL A 83 -3.60 11.92 12.95
N LEU A 84 -2.58 12.52 12.33
CA LEU A 84 -1.35 11.83 11.92
C LEU A 84 -0.52 11.49 13.16
#